data_AF-H8GTD4-F1
#
_entry.id   AF-H8GTD4-F1
#
_cell.length_a   1.000
_cell.length_b   1.000
_cell.length_c   1.000
_cell.angle_alpha   90.00
_cell.angle_beta   90.00
_cell.angle_gamma   90.00
#
_symmetry.space_group_name_H-M   'P 1'
#
loop_
_entity.id
_entity.type
_entity.pdbx_description
1 polymer ?
#
loop_
_entity_poly.entity_id
_entity_poly.type
_entity_poly.pdbx_seq_one_letter_code
_entity_poly.pdbx_strand_id
1 'polypeptide(L)'
;MALPLTFGLTVSHGGDQAAFYSNTTGRFELYALDLRTRERRRLSDGQVARSPNAGFVWGRGDRALYFSRDRDGDERQALFELEVGPGTVRALDHAPQSMDYVKDTHPDGRSLLVSSTRGGRMNVHAYDLSREGDAAWTALTAFEQGAHEPRSSPDGTRVLLSANESADLKNLDGYVVNADGGGLRRVLRVEEGSRDSLGHWHPDGVRVAVTSDAGGQGRVGVLNVDTGDLRWLTPAGAASDESALEFSPDGRWLAVLRNVDSTLTPVLYGVEDGGARELRLAPGVSSGAQFALGGSHLLLERSTSAARAAVLLYDLRTDTAEVLLPAEYGAIDPGVFVEAEYVRYPTTDGLHVPALLYRPRNTPPGARLPALVHVHGGPTWQFFRNFDEVTQFLVSRGYVVLCPNVRGSTGSGVAWRDANLRDWGGRDLEDVAAGAEYLKTLPEVDPARLGVFGGSYGGYLSYLAPVKYPELFRVSVPIVGISDLHALHAANSRDMPQLAQYFRSMMGDPVQDAELWRDRSALTHAARLKAHMFMMHGANDPRCPVGQARGFRDALVALGRREGEDFEYAEFGDEGHGSADVAGRTRSYRLLADYLERRL
;
A
#
# COMPACT_ATOMS: atom_id res chain seq x y z
N MET A 1 -2.93 -0.23 -23.91
CA MET A 1 -2.27 0.92 -23.26
C MET A 1 -2.65 0.86 -21.79
N ALA A 2 -1.74 1.19 -20.87
CA ALA A 2 -2.09 1.29 -19.47
C ALA A 2 -3.12 2.41 -19.27
N LEU A 3 -4.08 2.20 -18.36
CA LEU A 3 -5.16 3.14 -18.09
C LEU A 3 -4.72 4.20 -17.06
N PRO A 4 -5.22 5.44 -17.16
CA PRO A 4 -4.80 6.52 -16.28
C PRO A 4 -5.34 6.37 -14.86
N LEU A 5 -4.52 6.67 -13.87
CA LEU A 5 -4.79 6.54 -12.45
C LEU A 5 -5.11 7.90 -11.83
N THR A 6 -6.02 7.88 -10.86
CA THR A 6 -6.24 8.95 -9.89
C THR A 6 -5.75 8.43 -8.53
N PHE A 7 -5.03 9.25 -7.77
CA PHE A 7 -4.41 8.83 -6.51
C PHE A 7 -4.33 9.98 -5.50
N GLY A 8 -4.29 9.65 -4.21
CA GLY A 8 -3.96 10.60 -3.16
C GLY A 8 -5.00 11.71 -3.00
N LEU A 9 -6.28 11.38 -3.14
CA LEU A 9 -7.37 12.31 -2.96
C LEU A 9 -7.39 12.86 -1.53
N THR A 10 -7.34 14.17 -1.34
CA THR A 10 -7.36 14.82 -0.02
C THR A 10 -8.17 16.11 -0.02
N VAL A 11 -9.04 16.28 0.97
CA VAL A 11 -9.89 17.46 1.18
C VAL A 11 -9.08 18.57 1.85
N SER A 12 -9.31 19.81 1.44
CA SER A 12 -8.65 21.00 2.02
C SER A 12 -9.12 21.27 3.45
N HIS A 13 -8.39 22.08 4.22
CA HIS A 13 -8.77 22.38 5.62
C HIS A 13 -10.11 23.13 5.70
N GLY A 14 -10.40 24.00 4.72
CA GLY A 14 -11.70 24.68 4.57
C GLY A 14 -12.83 23.75 4.11
N GLY A 15 -12.51 22.57 3.58
CA GLY A 15 -13.47 21.52 3.22
C GLY A 15 -14.25 21.77 1.93
N ASP A 16 -13.92 22.81 1.16
CA ASP A 16 -14.59 23.16 -0.11
C ASP A 16 -13.77 22.82 -1.34
N GLN A 17 -12.52 22.40 -1.18
CA GLN A 17 -11.66 21.90 -2.24
C GLN A 17 -11.15 20.49 -1.94
N ALA A 18 -10.82 19.77 -3.00
CA ALA A 18 -10.04 18.54 -2.92
C ALA A 18 -8.88 18.63 -3.91
N ALA A 19 -7.78 17.96 -3.58
CA ALA A 19 -6.64 17.81 -4.47
C ALA A 19 -6.33 16.33 -4.65
N PHE A 20 -5.72 15.99 -5.79
CA PHE A 20 -5.35 14.63 -6.13
C PHE A 20 -4.28 14.61 -7.21
N TYR A 21 -3.56 13.49 -7.28
CA TYR A 21 -2.71 13.16 -8.41
C TYR A 21 -3.53 12.48 -9.52
N SER A 22 -3.29 12.86 -10.77
CA SER A 22 -3.77 12.13 -11.94
C SER A 22 -2.72 12.06 -13.03
N ASN A 23 -2.57 10.90 -13.68
CA ASN A 23 -1.65 10.72 -14.79
C ASN A 23 -2.32 10.71 -16.17
N THR A 24 -3.50 11.34 -16.31
CA THR A 24 -4.23 11.46 -17.59
C THR A 24 -3.42 12.15 -18.70
N THR A 25 -2.37 12.90 -18.36
CA THR A 25 -1.43 13.52 -19.33
C THR A 25 -0.29 12.58 -19.75
N GLY A 26 -0.24 11.36 -19.21
CA GLY A 26 0.81 10.35 -19.43
C GLY A 26 1.78 10.18 -18.25
N ARG A 27 1.86 11.17 -17.36
CA ARG A 27 2.63 11.20 -16.10
C ARG A 27 1.80 11.86 -15.01
N PHE A 28 2.10 11.61 -13.74
CA PHE A 28 1.34 12.22 -12.65
C PHE A 28 1.48 13.74 -12.59
N GLU A 29 0.34 14.40 -12.36
CA GLU A 29 0.19 15.83 -12.12
C GLU A 29 -0.77 16.05 -10.96
N LEU A 30 -0.57 17.15 -10.21
CA LEU A 30 -1.52 17.58 -9.20
C LEU A 30 -2.68 18.34 -9.83
N TYR A 31 -3.88 18.08 -9.32
CA TYR A 31 -5.11 18.75 -9.68
C TYR A 31 -5.79 19.27 -8.41
N ALA A 32 -6.50 20.39 -8.53
CA ALA A 32 -7.51 20.84 -7.58
C ALA A 32 -8.90 20.61 -8.18
N LEU A 33 -9.86 20.33 -7.31
CA LEU A 33 -11.28 20.21 -7.59
C LEU A 33 -12.05 21.05 -6.57
N ASP A 34 -12.80 22.02 -7.06
CA ASP A 34 -13.76 22.76 -6.22
C ASP A 34 -15.03 21.92 -6.03
N LEU A 35 -15.36 21.62 -4.78
CA LEU A 35 -16.46 20.73 -4.40
C LEU A 35 -17.83 21.39 -4.49
N ARG A 36 -17.92 22.69 -4.78
CA ARG A 36 -19.20 23.39 -4.98
C ARG A 36 -19.49 23.62 -6.45
N THR A 37 -18.49 24.07 -7.20
CA THR A 37 -18.62 24.41 -8.63
C THR A 37 -18.32 23.24 -9.55
N ARG A 38 -17.68 22.18 -9.03
CA ARG A 38 -17.16 21.03 -9.79
C ARG A 38 -16.02 21.40 -10.74
N GLU A 39 -15.46 22.60 -10.62
CA GLU A 39 -14.35 23.03 -11.46
C GLU A 39 -13.09 22.23 -11.12
N ARG A 40 -12.54 21.55 -12.12
CA ARG A 40 -11.26 20.82 -12.03
C ARG A 40 -10.17 21.61 -12.73
N ARG A 41 -9.06 21.85 -12.03
CA ARG A 41 -7.90 22.57 -12.57
C ARG A 41 -6.61 21.79 -12.34
N ARG A 42 -5.81 21.65 -13.39
CA ARG A 42 -4.44 21.12 -13.30
C ARG A 42 -3.55 22.17 -12.64
N LEU A 43 -2.78 21.76 -11.64
CA LEU A 43 -1.91 22.61 -10.85
C LEU A 43 -0.43 22.51 -11.26
N SER A 44 0.00 21.36 -11.78
CA SER A 44 1.39 21.11 -12.16
C SER A 44 1.52 20.66 -13.61
N ASP A 45 2.72 20.83 -14.18
CA ASP A 45 3.14 20.37 -15.50
C ASP A 45 4.58 19.87 -15.50
N GLY A 46 4.81 18.60 -15.17
CA GLY A 46 6.16 18.03 -15.17
C GLY A 46 6.88 18.08 -13.82
N GLN A 47 6.43 18.93 -12.87
CA GLN A 47 7.24 19.26 -11.69
C GLN A 47 6.93 18.42 -10.44
N VAL A 48 5.95 17.52 -10.48
CA VAL A 48 5.63 16.62 -9.35
C VAL A 48 6.27 15.24 -9.51
N ALA A 49 6.18 14.41 -8.47
CA ALA A 49 6.78 13.08 -8.43
C ALA A 49 6.25 12.17 -9.54
N ARG A 50 7.13 11.33 -10.10
CA ARG A 50 6.73 10.29 -11.07
C ARG A 50 5.93 9.19 -10.39
N SER A 51 6.25 8.90 -9.13
CA SER A 51 5.47 8.01 -8.26
C SER A 51 4.85 8.81 -7.12
N PRO A 52 3.51 8.81 -6.96
CA PRO A 52 2.84 9.64 -5.96
C PRO A 52 2.82 9.01 -4.56
N ASN A 53 3.58 7.92 -4.33
CA ASN A 53 3.54 7.13 -3.08
C ASN A 53 3.90 7.93 -1.81
N ALA A 54 4.67 9.01 -1.94
CA ALA A 54 5.03 9.87 -0.81
C ALA A 54 3.88 10.79 -0.35
N GLY A 55 2.83 10.92 -1.16
CA GLY A 55 1.67 11.75 -0.87
C GLY A 55 1.97 13.26 -0.85
N PHE A 56 0.99 14.02 -0.36
CA PHE A 56 1.06 15.45 -0.17
C PHE A 56 0.06 15.88 0.91
N VAL A 57 0.19 17.11 1.39
CA VAL A 57 -0.71 17.71 2.36
C VAL A 57 -1.11 19.12 1.94
N TRP A 58 -2.32 19.53 2.34
CA TRP A 58 -2.74 20.92 2.22
C TRP A 58 -2.04 21.79 3.26
N GLY A 59 -1.56 22.95 2.83
CA GLY A 59 -1.21 24.04 3.75
C GLY A 59 -2.46 24.60 4.42
N ARG A 60 -2.36 25.09 5.66
CA ARG A 60 -3.52 25.50 6.47
C ARG A 60 -4.40 26.59 5.87
N GLY A 61 -3.84 27.42 4.99
CA GLY A 61 -4.60 28.46 4.28
C GLY A 61 -5.23 27.99 2.97
N ASP A 62 -5.11 26.72 2.60
CA ASP A 62 -5.59 26.13 1.34
C ASP A 62 -5.05 26.78 0.05
N ARG A 63 -3.94 27.53 0.18
CA ARG A 63 -3.27 28.22 -0.94
C ARG A 63 -2.05 27.49 -1.47
N ALA A 64 -1.60 26.46 -0.76
CA ALA A 64 -0.42 25.69 -1.11
C ALA A 64 -0.64 24.20 -0.83
N LEU A 65 0.06 23.37 -1.59
CA LEU A 65 0.23 21.94 -1.34
C LEU A 65 1.72 21.69 -1.04
N TYR A 66 2.00 20.94 0.01
CA TYR A 66 3.35 20.47 0.33
C TYR A 66 3.44 19.01 -0.06
N PHE A 67 4.47 18.64 -0.82
CA PHE A 67 4.64 17.27 -1.29
C PHE A 67 6.10 16.84 -1.26
N SER A 68 6.26 15.53 -1.23
CA SER A 68 7.56 14.86 -1.24
C SER A 68 7.82 14.26 -2.61
N ARG A 69 9.03 14.44 -3.15
CA ARG A 69 9.42 13.91 -4.46
C ARG A 69 10.86 13.42 -4.46
N ASP A 70 11.07 12.25 -5.06
CA ASP A 70 12.36 11.60 -5.27
C ASP A 70 12.95 11.89 -6.67
N ARG A 71 14.10 11.26 -6.97
CA ARG A 71 14.71 11.31 -8.30
C ARG A 71 14.77 9.91 -8.89
N ASP A 72 14.12 9.72 -10.04
CA ASP A 72 14.17 8.48 -10.83
C ASP A 72 13.87 7.20 -10.04
N GLY A 73 13.02 7.29 -9.01
CA GLY A 73 12.58 6.17 -8.20
C GLY A 73 13.52 5.75 -7.06
N ASP A 74 14.53 6.56 -6.73
CA ASP A 74 15.48 6.30 -5.63
C ASP A 74 14.86 6.42 -4.22
N GLU A 75 13.61 6.90 -4.13
CA GLU A 75 12.84 7.17 -2.92
C GLU A 75 13.54 8.09 -1.90
N ARG A 76 14.56 8.85 -2.32
CA ARG A 76 15.23 9.90 -1.52
C ARG A 76 14.42 11.19 -1.61
N GLN A 77 13.25 11.16 -0.97
CA GLN A 77 12.27 12.22 -1.04
C GLN A 77 12.82 13.56 -0.55
N ALA A 78 12.63 14.60 -1.35
CA ALA A 78 12.85 16.00 -0.99
C ALA A 78 11.53 16.74 -0.83
N LEU A 79 11.55 17.86 -0.12
CA LEU A 79 10.37 18.66 0.16
C LEU A 79 10.15 19.74 -0.90
N PHE A 80 8.91 19.86 -1.38
CA PHE A 80 8.47 20.85 -2.34
C PHE A 80 7.18 21.53 -1.89
N GLU A 81 7.00 22.76 -2.35
CA GLU A 81 5.75 23.51 -2.24
C GLU A 81 5.21 23.77 -3.65
N LEU A 82 3.90 23.59 -3.81
CA LEU A 82 3.12 24.03 -4.97
C LEU A 82 2.13 25.10 -4.53
N GLU A 83 2.09 26.24 -5.19
CA GLU A 83 1.06 27.24 -4.98
C GLU A 83 -0.19 26.92 -5.81
N VAL A 84 -1.35 26.79 -5.17
CA VAL A 84 -2.59 26.33 -5.82
C VAL A 84 -3.06 27.32 -6.89
N GLY A 85 -2.95 28.63 -6.68
CA GLY A 85 -3.38 29.63 -7.66
C GLY A 85 -2.56 29.61 -8.96
N PRO A 86 -1.28 30.03 -8.92
CA PRO A 86 -0.43 30.13 -10.10
C PRO A 86 0.16 28.78 -10.57
N GLY A 87 0.11 27.71 -9.77
CA GLY A 87 0.71 26.42 -10.10
C GLY A 87 2.23 26.41 -10.06
N THR A 88 2.85 27.43 -9.43
CA THR A 88 4.30 27.52 -9.27
C THR A 88 4.78 26.47 -8.28
N VAL A 89 5.87 25.79 -8.63
CA VAL A 89 6.52 24.78 -7.77
C VAL A 89 7.89 25.28 -7.38
N ARG A 90 8.22 25.24 -6.09
CA ARG A 90 9.56 25.53 -5.57
C ARG A 90 10.05 24.40 -4.67
N ALA A 91 11.36 24.17 -4.70
CA ALA A 91 12.02 23.30 -3.73
C ALA A 91 12.07 24.02 -2.37
N LEU A 92 11.84 23.29 -1.29
CA LEU A 92 12.02 23.77 0.08
C LEU A 92 13.37 23.32 0.64
N ASP A 93 13.61 22.01 0.67
CA ASP A 93 14.86 21.44 1.18
C ASP A 93 15.13 20.08 0.53
N HIS A 94 16.42 19.77 0.35
CA HIS A 94 16.89 18.45 -0.02
C HIS A 94 18.25 18.17 0.61
N ALA A 95 18.28 17.30 1.63
CA ALA A 95 19.52 16.66 2.05
C ALA A 95 19.68 15.34 1.28
N PRO A 96 20.76 15.17 0.48
CA PRO A 96 20.90 14.03 -0.45
C PRO A 96 20.82 12.63 0.15
N GLN A 97 21.09 12.48 1.46
CA GLN A 97 21.07 11.20 2.16
C GLN A 97 19.79 10.94 2.96
N SER A 98 18.92 11.95 3.06
CA SER A 98 17.67 11.86 3.81
C SER A 98 16.52 11.35 2.94
N MET A 99 15.52 10.81 3.60
CA MET A 99 14.20 10.58 3.02
C MET A 99 13.20 11.39 3.83
N ASP A 100 12.68 12.47 3.25
CA ASP A 100 11.82 13.43 3.93
C ASP A 100 10.39 13.33 3.40
N TYR A 101 9.48 12.83 4.23
CA TYR A 101 8.07 12.65 3.93
C TYR A 101 7.25 13.69 4.70
N VAL A 102 6.63 14.64 4.00
CA VAL A 102 5.67 15.55 4.62
C VAL A 102 4.42 14.77 5.06
N LYS A 103 3.95 15.02 6.29
CA LYS A 103 2.87 14.26 6.92
C LYS A 103 1.69 15.10 7.40
N ASP A 104 1.95 16.35 7.81
CA ASP A 104 0.92 17.29 8.23
C ASP A 104 1.44 18.73 8.14
N THR A 105 0.53 19.70 8.13
CA THR A 105 0.86 21.12 8.29
C THR A 105 0.43 21.58 9.68
N HIS A 106 1.33 22.23 10.41
CA HIS A 106 1.01 22.78 11.73
C HIS A 106 -0.13 23.83 11.64
N PRO A 107 -1.07 23.91 12.60
CA PRO A 107 -2.25 24.79 12.54
C PRO A 107 -1.99 26.27 12.29
N ASP A 108 -0.83 26.80 12.68
CA ASP A 108 -0.44 28.19 12.42
C ASP A 108 0.02 28.45 10.97
N GLY A 109 0.20 27.38 10.17
CA GLY A 109 0.65 27.43 8.78
C GLY A 109 2.12 27.80 8.59
N ARG A 110 2.94 27.81 9.65
CA ARG A 110 4.35 28.23 9.60
C ARG A 110 5.32 27.06 9.54
N SER A 111 4.89 25.86 9.91
CA SER A 111 5.74 24.67 9.90
C SER A 111 5.03 23.43 9.39
N LEU A 112 5.84 22.46 8.96
CA LEU A 112 5.40 21.13 8.52
C LEU A 112 5.83 20.08 9.54
N LEU A 113 5.01 19.05 9.73
CA LEU A 113 5.46 17.80 10.34
C LEU A 113 6.00 16.88 9.25
N VAL A 114 7.21 16.39 9.47
CA VAL A 114 7.96 15.60 8.49
C VAL A 114 8.47 14.32 9.15
N SER A 115 8.19 13.17 8.55
CA SER A 115 8.91 11.93 8.88
C SER A 115 10.22 11.92 8.08
N SER A 116 11.35 11.95 8.77
CA SER A 116 12.67 12.11 8.17
C SER A 116 13.72 11.15 8.74
N THR A 117 14.66 10.73 7.90
CA THR A 117 15.85 9.97 8.30
C THR A 117 17.09 10.83 8.60
N ARG A 118 16.96 12.15 8.77
CA ARG A 118 18.08 13.06 9.09
C ARG A 118 18.85 12.67 10.36
N GLY A 119 18.20 12.02 11.33
CA GLY A 119 18.82 11.42 12.51
C GLY A 119 19.30 9.97 12.34
N GLY A 120 19.43 9.47 11.10
CA GLY A 120 19.81 8.09 10.78
C GLY A 120 18.66 7.08 10.79
N ARG A 121 17.57 7.36 11.51
CA ARG A 121 16.33 6.56 11.55
C ARG A 121 15.13 7.44 11.26
N MET A 122 14.05 6.84 10.73
CA MET A 122 12.81 7.54 10.43
C MET A 122 12.16 8.06 11.71
N ASN A 123 12.22 9.36 11.95
CA ASN A 123 11.67 10.01 13.12
C ASN A 123 10.93 11.30 12.76
N VAL A 124 10.17 11.83 13.70
CA VAL A 124 9.33 13.01 13.49
C VAL A 124 10.16 14.28 13.69
N HIS A 125 10.07 15.18 12.73
CA HIS A 125 10.70 16.49 12.74
C HIS A 125 9.66 17.57 12.42
N ALA A 126 9.88 18.77 12.95
CA ALA A 126 9.23 19.98 12.47
C ALA A 126 10.16 20.70 11.48
N TYR A 127 9.59 21.19 10.38
CA TYR A 127 10.27 22.02 9.38
C TYR A 127 9.66 23.42 9.34
N ASP A 128 10.41 24.44 9.74
CA ASP A 128 10.02 25.86 9.76
C ASP A 128 10.14 26.47 8.35
N LEU A 129 9.00 26.84 7.75
CA LEU A 129 8.92 27.39 6.40
C LEU A 129 9.56 28.78 6.25
N SER A 130 9.89 29.45 7.36
CA SER A 130 10.51 30.79 7.37
C SER A 130 12.04 30.75 7.42
N ARG A 131 12.64 29.57 7.55
CA ARG A 131 14.08 29.37 7.68
C ARG A 131 14.61 28.49 6.55
N GLU A 132 15.92 28.46 6.41
CA GLU A 132 16.61 27.66 5.39
C GLU A 132 17.70 26.79 6.00
N GLY A 133 18.02 25.70 5.31
CA GLY A 133 19.03 24.73 5.72
C GLY A 133 18.74 24.09 7.08
N ASP A 134 19.78 23.64 7.77
CA ASP A 134 19.65 22.91 9.03
C ASP A 134 18.91 23.69 10.13
N ALA A 135 18.92 25.03 10.09
CA ALA A 135 18.22 25.88 11.05
C ALA A 135 16.68 25.83 10.93
N ALA A 136 16.16 25.30 9.81
CA ALA A 136 14.74 25.07 9.59
C ALA A 136 14.24 23.79 10.27
N TRP A 137 15.12 22.89 10.70
CA TRP A 137 14.76 21.57 11.21
C TRP A 137 14.83 21.50 12.73
N THR A 138 13.79 20.93 13.34
CA THR A 138 13.77 20.56 14.76
C THR A 138 13.35 19.10 14.90
N ALA A 139 14.20 18.25 15.46
CA ALA A 139 13.83 16.88 15.76
C ALA A 139 12.86 16.84 16.94
N LEU A 140 11.70 16.22 16.76
CA LEU A 140 10.70 16.03 17.82
C LEU A 140 10.84 14.67 18.50
N THR A 141 11.40 13.68 17.80
CA THR A 141 11.61 12.32 18.33
C THR A 141 12.94 11.72 17.91
N ALA A 142 13.38 10.69 18.64
CA ALA A 142 14.60 9.94 18.37
C ALA A 142 14.44 8.45 18.73
N PHE A 143 13.35 7.82 18.33
CA PHE A 143 13.12 6.38 18.56
C PHE A 143 14.07 5.53 17.72
N GLU A 144 14.62 4.47 18.32
CA GLU A 144 15.52 3.51 17.66
C GLU A 144 14.84 2.74 16.51
N GLN A 145 13.59 2.31 16.73
CA GLN A 145 12.77 1.65 15.71
C GLN A 145 12.05 2.65 14.78
N GLY A 146 12.21 3.94 15.05
CA GLY A 146 11.54 5.02 14.36
C GLY A 146 10.14 5.33 14.87
N ALA A 147 9.57 6.39 14.32
CA ALA A 147 8.22 6.88 14.60
C ALA A 147 7.49 7.20 13.30
N HIS A 148 6.17 7.02 13.33
CA HIS A 148 5.31 7.05 12.15
C HIS A 148 4.02 7.82 12.38
N GLU A 149 3.42 8.26 11.27
CA GLU A 149 2.10 8.93 11.18
C GLU A 149 1.89 10.09 12.16
N PRO A 150 2.79 11.09 12.19
CA PRO A 150 2.63 12.25 13.06
C PRO A 150 1.47 13.15 12.60
N ARG A 151 0.70 13.68 13.57
CA ARG A 151 -0.38 14.66 13.34
C ARG A 151 -0.40 15.73 14.44
N SER A 152 -0.57 16.99 14.05
CA SER A 152 -0.71 18.10 15.00
C SER A 152 -2.09 18.11 15.65
N SER A 153 -2.15 18.48 16.94
CA SER A 153 -3.40 18.81 17.61
C SER A 153 -4.03 20.07 16.98
N PRO A 154 -5.36 20.28 17.13
CA PRO A 154 -6.04 21.44 16.55
C PRO A 154 -5.46 22.79 16.99
N ASP A 155 -4.94 22.87 18.22
CA ASP A 155 -4.29 24.06 18.78
C ASP A 155 -2.78 24.16 18.45
N GLY A 156 -2.21 23.12 17.83
CA GLY A 156 -0.80 23.03 17.46
C GLY A 156 0.16 22.78 18.63
N THR A 157 -0.32 22.61 19.85
CA THR A 157 0.59 22.47 21.01
C THR A 157 1.17 21.07 21.15
N ARG A 158 0.52 20.06 20.56
CA ARG A 158 0.87 18.64 20.69
C ARG A 158 0.92 17.95 19.34
N VAL A 159 1.68 16.87 19.28
CA VAL A 159 1.82 15.98 18.13
C VAL A 159 1.57 14.56 18.60
N LEU A 160 0.61 13.86 18.00
CA LEU A 160 0.47 12.42 18.15
C LEU A 160 1.36 11.70 17.15
N LEU A 161 1.79 10.49 17.49
CA LEU A 161 2.59 9.61 16.64
C LEU A 161 2.49 8.17 17.13
N SER A 162 2.93 7.22 16.31
CA SER A 162 3.07 5.81 16.72
C SER A 162 4.53 5.37 16.62
N ALA A 163 5.00 4.58 17.59
CA ALA A 163 6.37 4.08 17.64
C ALA A 163 6.44 2.72 18.36
N ASN A 164 7.59 2.03 18.26
CA ASN A 164 7.84 0.79 18.99
C ASN A 164 9.08 0.89 19.88
N GLU A 165 8.89 0.76 21.18
CA GLU A 165 9.97 0.63 22.19
C GLU A 165 10.01 -0.75 22.86
N SER A 166 9.10 -1.66 22.48
CA SER A 166 9.12 -3.05 22.97
C SER A 166 10.20 -3.87 22.26
N ALA A 167 10.68 -4.91 22.93
CA ALA A 167 11.51 -5.95 22.33
C ALA A 167 10.71 -6.80 21.31
N ASP A 168 9.39 -6.83 21.43
CA ASP A 168 8.53 -7.43 20.42
C ASP A 168 8.46 -6.50 19.19
N LEU A 169 9.07 -6.94 18.10
CA LEU A 169 9.17 -6.14 16.87
C LEU A 169 7.84 -5.98 16.13
N LYS A 170 6.78 -6.71 16.52
CA LYS A 170 5.43 -6.53 15.96
C LYS A 170 4.65 -5.42 16.67
N ASN A 171 5.06 -5.05 17.87
CA ASN A 171 4.39 -4.08 18.73
C ASN A 171 4.36 -2.69 18.08
N LEU A 172 3.28 -1.97 18.28
CA LEU A 172 3.18 -0.54 17.96
C LEU A 172 2.34 0.11 19.05
N ASP A 173 2.83 1.23 19.59
CA ASP A 173 2.15 1.99 20.64
C ASP A 173 1.90 3.44 20.19
N GLY A 174 0.92 4.08 20.81
CA GLY A 174 0.59 5.48 20.58
C GLY A 174 1.26 6.42 21.57
N TYR A 175 1.84 7.51 21.06
CA TYR A 175 2.57 8.52 21.83
C TYR A 175 2.07 9.92 21.54
N VAL A 176 2.29 10.81 22.50
CA VAL A 176 2.13 12.27 22.35
C VAL A 176 3.44 12.94 22.75
N VAL A 177 3.83 13.95 21.97
CA VAL A 177 4.94 14.86 22.25
C VAL A 177 4.45 16.30 22.08
N ASN A 178 5.04 17.26 22.79
CA ASN A 178 4.78 18.67 22.56
C ASN A 178 5.38 19.11 21.21
N ALA A 179 4.85 20.17 20.61
CA ALA A 179 5.36 20.69 19.35
C ALA A 179 6.80 21.23 19.42
N ASP A 180 7.34 21.47 20.63
CA ASP A 180 8.73 21.82 20.88
C ASP A 180 9.67 20.60 21.06
N GLY A 181 9.13 19.38 20.97
CA GLY A 181 9.84 18.12 21.19
C GLY A 181 9.90 17.67 22.66
N GLY A 182 9.40 18.47 23.60
CA GLY A 182 9.32 18.12 25.02
C GLY A 182 8.15 17.20 25.36
N GLY A 183 8.16 16.64 26.58
CA GLY A 183 6.99 15.96 27.14
C GLY A 183 6.56 14.66 26.44
N LEU A 184 7.44 14.02 25.68
CA LEU A 184 7.18 12.74 25.02
C LEU A 184 6.69 11.70 26.04
N ARG A 185 5.50 11.15 25.81
CA ARG A 185 4.91 10.09 26.64
C ARG A 185 4.05 9.14 25.82
N ARG A 186 4.06 7.87 26.20
CA ARG A 186 3.12 6.87 25.68
C ARG A 186 1.73 7.15 26.25
N VAL A 187 0.71 7.16 25.40
CA VAL A 187 -0.69 7.38 25.77
C VAL A 187 -1.59 6.21 25.44
N LEU A 188 -1.13 5.29 24.58
CA LEU A 188 -1.87 4.10 24.20
C LEU A 188 -0.95 2.89 24.17
N ARG A 189 -1.33 1.86 24.94
CA ARG A 189 -0.92 0.47 24.81
C ARG A 189 -2.06 -0.37 25.36
N VAL A 190 -2.66 -1.21 24.52
CA VAL A 190 -3.71 -2.15 24.90
C VAL A 190 -3.08 -3.44 25.40
N GLU A 191 -2.16 -4.01 24.62
CA GLU A 191 -1.40 -5.21 24.97
C GLU A 191 0.01 -5.12 24.37
N GLU A 192 1.01 -5.68 25.04
CA GLU A 192 2.34 -5.76 24.40
C GLU A 192 2.29 -6.73 23.20
N GLY A 193 2.76 -6.25 22.05
CA GLY A 193 2.71 -7.01 20.80
C GLY A 193 1.42 -6.83 20.01
N SER A 194 0.47 -6.00 20.44
CA SER A 194 -0.56 -5.48 19.52
C SER A 194 -0.02 -4.32 18.70
N ARG A 195 -0.72 -4.03 17.59
CA ARG A 195 -0.52 -2.82 16.81
C ARG A 195 -1.59 -1.80 17.20
N ASP A 196 -1.20 -0.89 18.07
CA ASP A 196 -2.06 0.17 18.58
C ASP A 196 -1.62 1.51 17.99
N SER A 197 -2.46 2.08 17.14
CA SER A 197 -2.17 3.34 16.45
C SER A 197 -3.16 4.44 16.82
N LEU A 198 -2.64 5.67 16.80
CA LEU A 198 -3.43 6.88 16.96
C LEU A 198 -3.83 7.41 15.57
N GLY A 199 -5.12 7.72 15.41
CA GLY A 199 -5.68 8.35 14.23
C GLY A 199 -5.72 9.87 14.36
N HIS A 200 -6.77 10.51 13.86
CA HIS A 200 -6.91 11.96 13.90
C HIS A 200 -7.29 12.47 15.31
N TRP A 201 -6.97 13.72 15.58
CA TRP A 201 -7.48 14.44 16.76
C TRP A 201 -8.97 14.73 16.59
N HIS A 202 -9.71 14.56 17.68
CA HIS A 202 -11.03 15.13 17.79
C HIS A 202 -10.93 16.68 17.84
N PRO A 203 -11.90 17.44 17.30
CA PRO A 203 -11.86 18.90 17.30
C PRO A 203 -11.73 19.59 18.67
N ASP A 204 -11.96 18.86 19.77
CA ASP A 204 -11.76 19.37 21.15
C ASP A 204 -10.29 19.42 21.58
N GLY A 205 -9.39 18.83 20.79
CA GLY A 205 -7.96 18.80 21.04
C GLY A 205 -7.50 17.93 22.20
N VAL A 206 -8.39 17.14 22.83
CA VAL A 206 -8.06 16.23 23.95
C VAL A 206 -8.37 14.77 23.66
N ARG A 207 -9.30 14.50 22.73
CA ARG A 207 -9.60 13.14 22.28
C ARG A 207 -8.92 12.82 20.96
N VAL A 208 -8.61 11.55 20.75
CA VAL A 208 -8.02 11.03 19.51
C VAL A 208 -8.73 9.74 19.12
N ALA A 209 -8.79 9.47 17.81
CA ALA A 209 -9.23 8.19 17.30
C ALA A 209 -8.14 7.14 17.55
N VAL A 210 -8.55 5.91 17.79
CA VAL A 210 -7.65 4.79 18.07
C VAL A 210 -8.00 3.62 17.16
N THR A 211 -6.99 2.90 16.68
CA THR A 211 -7.12 1.55 16.11
C THR A 211 -6.23 0.60 16.90
N SER A 212 -6.75 -0.56 17.29
CA SER A 212 -5.96 -1.63 17.93
C SER A 212 -6.37 -2.98 17.40
N ASP A 213 -5.39 -3.86 17.22
CA ASP A 213 -5.61 -5.26 16.82
C ASP A 213 -5.51 -6.26 17.98
N ALA A 214 -5.39 -5.81 19.24
CA ALA A 214 -5.21 -6.66 20.41
C ALA A 214 -6.31 -7.73 20.57
N GLY A 215 -7.52 -7.44 20.07
CA GLY A 215 -8.64 -8.40 20.06
C GLY A 215 -8.56 -9.48 18.98
N GLY A 216 -7.46 -9.57 18.22
CA GLY A 216 -7.28 -10.48 17.09
C GLY A 216 -7.83 -9.95 15.76
N GLN A 217 -8.51 -8.79 15.77
CA GLN A 217 -8.99 -8.03 14.61
C GLN A 217 -8.89 -6.54 14.95
N GLY A 218 -8.76 -5.68 13.93
CA GLY A 218 -8.76 -4.24 14.13
C GLY A 218 -10.08 -3.74 14.70
N ARG A 219 -9.98 -2.98 15.79
CA ARG A 219 -11.09 -2.32 16.48
C ARG A 219 -10.77 -0.86 16.61
N VAL A 220 -11.81 -0.03 16.52
CA VAL A 220 -11.71 1.41 16.65
C VAL A 220 -12.30 1.92 17.95
N GLY A 221 -11.70 2.99 18.47
CA GLY A 221 -12.13 3.63 19.71
C GLY A 221 -11.78 5.11 19.75
N VAL A 222 -12.13 5.73 20.87
CA VAL A 222 -11.81 7.12 21.18
C VAL A 222 -11.07 7.16 22.51
N LEU A 223 -9.90 7.76 22.52
CA LEU A 223 -9.04 7.91 23.69
C LEU A 223 -8.97 9.38 24.10
N ASN A 224 -9.18 9.67 25.38
CA ASN A 224 -8.75 10.94 25.97
C ASN A 224 -7.25 10.84 26.34
N VAL A 225 -6.40 11.65 25.71
CA VAL A 225 -4.94 11.52 25.88
C VAL A 225 -4.44 12.03 27.24
N ASP A 226 -5.24 12.80 27.96
CA ASP A 226 -4.86 13.39 29.24
C ASP A 226 -5.28 12.51 30.41
N THR A 227 -6.46 11.88 30.35
CA THR A 227 -6.94 10.97 31.40
C THR A 227 -6.57 9.51 31.15
N GLY A 228 -6.34 9.12 29.90
CA GLY A 228 -6.19 7.73 29.48
C GLY A 228 -7.51 6.98 29.29
N ASP A 229 -8.66 7.67 29.39
CA ASP A 229 -9.97 7.04 29.20
C ASP A 229 -10.16 6.60 27.75
N LEU A 230 -10.21 5.29 27.53
CA LEU A 230 -10.39 4.66 26.23
C LEU A 230 -11.78 4.02 26.13
N ARG A 231 -12.55 4.44 25.11
CA ARG A 231 -13.86 3.85 24.79
C ARG A 231 -13.82 3.19 23.42
N TRP A 232 -14.07 1.88 23.37
CA TRP A 232 -14.22 1.15 22.11
C TRP A 232 -15.57 1.44 21.48
N LEU A 233 -15.57 1.69 20.17
CA LEU A 233 -16.76 1.84 19.34
C LEU A 233 -17.09 0.54 18.62
N THR A 234 -16.07 -0.16 18.11
CA THR A 234 -16.24 -1.50 17.54
C THR A 234 -16.59 -2.50 18.66
N PRO A 235 -17.70 -3.24 18.53
CA PRO A 235 -18.06 -4.29 19.49
C PRO A 235 -16.93 -5.32 19.67
N ALA A 236 -16.81 -5.87 20.88
CA ALA A 236 -15.88 -6.96 21.13
C ALA A 236 -16.30 -8.21 20.33
N GLY A 237 -15.34 -8.89 19.70
CA GLY A 237 -15.60 -10.10 18.91
C GLY A 237 -16.30 -9.86 17.56
N ALA A 238 -16.39 -8.61 17.08
CA ALA A 238 -16.86 -8.34 15.73
C ALA A 238 -16.05 -9.15 14.70
N ALA A 239 -16.73 -9.70 13.68
CA ALA A 239 -16.12 -10.44 12.57
C ALA A 239 -15.75 -9.49 11.42
N SER A 240 -15.12 -8.37 11.75
CA SER A 240 -14.67 -7.35 10.81
C SER A 240 -13.39 -6.69 11.30
N ASP A 241 -12.50 -6.37 10.38
CA ASP A 241 -11.29 -5.60 10.65
C ASP A 241 -11.58 -4.11 10.39
N GLU A 242 -11.55 -3.27 11.42
CA GLU A 242 -11.88 -1.84 11.34
C GLU A 242 -10.67 -0.96 11.64
N SER A 243 -10.49 0.10 10.84
CA SER A 243 -9.48 1.13 11.06
C SER A 243 -10.09 2.52 11.09
N ALA A 244 -9.69 3.33 12.07
CA ALA A 244 -10.19 4.69 12.22
C ALA A 244 -9.61 5.61 11.14
N LEU A 245 -10.44 6.53 10.64
CA LEU A 245 -10.05 7.58 9.71
C LEU A 245 -10.01 8.92 10.47
N GLU A 246 -11.01 9.77 10.27
CA GLU A 246 -11.08 11.10 10.86
C GLU A 246 -12.42 11.42 11.51
N PHE A 247 -12.42 12.43 12.38
CA PHE A 247 -13.63 12.97 12.98
C PHE A 247 -14.32 13.96 12.05
N SER A 248 -15.64 14.08 12.17
CA SER A 248 -16.37 15.18 11.55
C SER A 248 -15.91 16.52 12.14
N PRO A 249 -16.01 17.63 11.38
CA PRO A 249 -15.62 18.96 11.87
C PRO A 249 -16.31 19.38 13.17
N ASP A 250 -17.52 18.88 13.42
CA ASP A 250 -18.29 19.11 14.65
C ASP A 250 -18.04 18.08 15.76
N GLY A 251 -17.16 17.09 15.51
CA GLY A 251 -16.77 16.06 16.47
C GLY A 251 -17.82 14.97 16.73
N ARG A 252 -18.99 15.02 16.09
CA ARG A 252 -20.08 14.07 16.39
C ARG A 252 -19.84 12.67 15.83
N TRP A 253 -19.13 12.56 14.71
CA TRP A 253 -18.91 11.31 13.99
C TRP A 253 -17.44 10.98 13.91
N LEU A 254 -17.09 9.70 14.05
CA LEU A 254 -15.82 9.15 13.62
C LEU A 254 -16.06 8.33 12.35
N ALA A 255 -15.40 8.70 11.26
CA ALA A 255 -15.35 7.88 10.06
C ALA A 255 -14.39 6.69 10.27
N VAL A 256 -14.83 5.52 9.86
CA VAL A 256 -14.14 4.24 10.01
C VAL A 256 -14.19 3.50 8.68
N LEU A 257 -13.12 2.82 8.35
CA LEU A 257 -13.08 1.88 7.24
C LEU A 257 -13.21 0.46 7.78
N ARG A 258 -14.26 -0.24 7.37
CA ARG A 258 -14.51 -1.65 7.71
C ARG A 258 -14.08 -2.55 6.57
N ASN A 259 -13.37 -3.63 6.89
CA ASN A 259 -12.95 -4.66 5.95
C ASN A 259 -13.56 -6.01 6.31
N VAL A 260 -14.33 -6.59 5.38
CA VAL A 260 -14.93 -7.92 5.48
C VAL A 260 -14.79 -8.62 4.13
N ASP A 261 -14.22 -9.82 4.10
CA ASP A 261 -14.07 -10.64 2.89
C ASP A 261 -13.54 -9.85 1.68
N SER A 262 -12.49 -9.05 1.92
CA SER A 262 -11.82 -8.21 0.92
C SER A 262 -12.69 -7.09 0.33
N THR A 263 -13.76 -6.71 1.01
CA THR A 263 -14.60 -5.54 0.72
C THR A 263 -14.40 -4.46 1.78
N LEU A 264 -14.02 -3.25 1.34
CA LEU A 264 -13.94 -2.07 2.20
C LEU A 264 -15.25 -1.29 2.16
N THR A 265 -15.76 -0.93 3.33
CA THR A 265 -17.01 -0.16 3.51
C THR A 265 -16.81 0.94 4.54
N PRO A 266 -17.11 2.21 4.21
CA PRO A 266 -17.10 3.28 5.20
C PRO A 266 -18.28 3.17 6.18
N VAL A 267 -18.00 3.38 7.46
CA VAL A 267 -18.97 3.39 8.55
C VAL A 267 -18.73 4.64 9.38
N LEU A 268 -19.80 5.30 9.81
CA LEU A 268 -19.74 6.39 10.78
C LEU A 268 -20.17 5.89 12.16
N TYR A 269 -19.35 6.12 13.17
CA TYR A 269 -19.72 5.88 14.56
C TYR A 269 -20.01 7.20 15.27
N GLY A 270 -21.10 7.25 16.04
CA GLY A 270 -21.39 8.35 16.94
C GLY A 270 -20.39 8.40 18.08
N VAL A 271 -19.70 9.53 18.23
CA VAL A 271 -18.58 9.68 19.18
C VAL A 271 -19.01 9.64 20.64
N GLU A 272 -20.29 9.90 20.94
CA GLU A 272 -20.84 9.85 22.30
C GLU A 272 -21.69 8.60 22.54
N ASP A 273 -22.62 8.26 21.65
CA ASP A 273 -23.55 7.14 21.83
C ASP A 273 -23.02 5.80 21.32
N GLY A 274 -21.98 5.80 20.48
CA GLY A 274 -21.42 4.59 19.85
C GLY A 274 -22.27 4.01 18.72
N GLY A 275 -23.31 4.72 18.27
CA GLY A 275 -24.20 4.26 17.22
C GLY A 275 -23.49 4.17 15.87
N ALA A 276 -23.55 3.00 15.22
CA ALA A 276 -22.97 2.80 13.89
C ALA A 276 -23.98 3.15 12.78
N ARG A 277 -23.51 3.86 11.75
CA ARG A 277 -24.23 4.19 10.52
C ARG A 277 -23.39 3.75 9.32
N GLU A 278 -23.87 2.74 8.62
CA GLU A 278 -23.33 2.37 7.32
C GLU A 278 -23.91 3.27 6.22
N LEU A 279 -23.09 3.68 5.26
CA LEU A 279 -23.51 4.52 4.15
C LEU A 279 -24.29 3.69 3.11
N ARG A 280 -25.37 4.23 2.54
CA ARG A 280 -26.09 3.59 1.42
C ARG A 280 -25.34 3.78 0.11
N LEU A 281 -24.37 2.91 -0.13
CA LEU A 281 -23.57 2.87 -1.35
C LEU A 281 -23.94 1.64 -2.19
N ALA A 282 -23.79 1.76 -3.51
CA ALA A 282 -23.95 0.60 -4.39
C ALA A 282 -22.85 -0.45 -4.12
N PRO A 283 -23.11 -1.77 -4.32
CA PRO A 283 -22.18 -2.84 -3.97
C PRO A 283 -20.79 -2.66 -4.57
N GLY A 284 -19.73 -2.87 -3.79
CA GLY A 284 -18.35 -2.71 -4.25
C GLY A 284 -17.43 -2.38 -3.10
N VAL A 285 -16.20 -1.99 -3.44
CA VAL A 285 -15.23 -1.44 -2.49
C VAL A 285 -15.38 0.06 -2.48
N SER A 286 -15.56 0.63 -1.29
CA SER A 286 -15.49 2.06 -1.05
C SER A 286 -14.37 2.38 -0.07
N SER A 287 -13.43 3.21 -0.49
CA SER A 287 -12.26 3.62 0.29
C SER A 287 -12.27 5.11 0.56
N GLY A 288 -11.60 5.50 1.65
CA GLY A 288 -11.70 6.85 2.20
C GLY A 288 -13.07 7.13 2.82
N ALA A 289 -13.21 8.30 3.41
CA ALA A 289 -14.47 8.92 3.86
C ALA A 289 -14.10 10.27 4.47
N GLN A 290 -13.63 11.19 3.63
CA GLN A 290 -13.16 12.49 4.12
C GLN A 290 -14.32 13.47 4.21
N PHE A 291 -14.50 14.10 5.37
CA PHE A 291 -15.53 15.10 5.57
C PHE A 291 -15.28 16.34 4.73
N ALA A 292 -16.31 16.74 3.99
CA ALA A 292 -16.28 17.89 3.12
C ALA A 292 -17.51 18.78 3.36
N LEU A 293 -17.44 20.01 2.85
CA LEU A 293 -18.52 21.00 2.88
C LEU A 293 -19.10 21.18 4.29
N GLY A 294 -18.21 21.42 5.26
CA GLY A 294 -18.58 21.62 6.66
C GLY A 294 -19.08 20.34 7.37
N GLY A 295 -18.69 19.16 6.88
CA GLY A 295 -19.10 17.88 7.45
C GLY A 295 -20.47 17.39 7.02
N SER A 296 -21.10 18.06 6.04
CA SER A 296 -22.38 17.63 5.46
C SER A 296 -22.22 16.55 4.39
N HIS A 297 -21.02 16.42 3.83
CA HIS A 297 -20.71 15.45 2.80
C HIS A 297 -19.46 14.63 3.16
N LEU A 298 -19.32 13.48 2.50
CA LEU A 298 -18.10 12.69 2.49
C LEU A 298 -17.57 12.56 1.06
N LEU A 299 -16.26 12.73 0.90
CA LEU A 299 -15.54 12.41 -0.32
C LEU A 299 -14.96 11.00 -0.20
N LEU A 300 -15.27 10.15 -1.18
CA LEU A 300 -14.90 8.73 -1.20
C LEU A 300 -14.59 8.25 -2.61
N GLU A 301 -13.77 7.21 -2.71
CA GLU A 301 -13.54 6.48 -3.95
C GLU A 301 -14.37 5.18 -3.93
N ARG A 302 -14.97 4.83 -5.07
CA ARG A 302 -15.71 3.57 -5.23
C ARG A 302 -15.27 2.81 -6.47
N SER A 303 -15.04 1.51 -6.31
CA SER A 303 -14.64 0.58 -7.38
C SER A 303 -15.31 -0.79 -7.18
N THR A 304 -15.42 -1.58 -8.25
CA THR A 304 -15.68 -3.04 -8.17
C THR A 304 -14.54 -3.77 -8.87
N SER A 305 -14.52 -5.09 -8.83
CA SER A 305 -13.55 -5.86 -9.61
C SER A 305 -13.65 -5.59 -11.10
N ALA A 306 -14.83 -5.28 -11.64
CA ALA A 306 -15.03 -4.94 -13.05
C ALA A 306 -15.05 -3.44 -13.38
N ALA A 307 -15.19 -2.56 -12.38
CA ALA A 307 -15.31 -1.12 -12.58
C ALA A 307 -14.21 -0.34 -11.85
N ARG A 308 -13.49 0.51 -12.59
CA ARG A 308 -12.43 1.37 -12.05
C ARG A 308 -12.99 2.36 -11.01
N ALA A 309 -12.08 2.90 -10.21
CA ALA A 309 -12.42 3.87 -9.19
C ALA A 309 -13.06 5.12 -9.80
N ALA A 310 -14.20 5.53 -9.24
CA ALA A 310 -14.80 6.84 -9.42
C ALA A 310 -14.79 7.59 -8.08
N VAL A 311 -14.60 8.91 -8.11
CA VAL A 311 -14.70 9.76 -6.92
C VAL A 311 -16.14 10.22 -6.75
N LEU A 312 -16.67 9.97 -5.56
CA LEU A 312 -18.04 10.29 -5.18
C LEU A 312 -18.04 11.39 -4.10
N LEU A 313 -19.03 12.27 -4.19
CA LEU A 313 -19.44 13.13 -3.09
C LEU A 313 -20.76 12.63 -2.53
N TYR A 314 -20.72 12.15 -1.30
CA TYR A 314 -21.85 11.56 -0.60
C TYR A 314 -22.52 12.59 0.31
N ASP A 315 -23.82 12.85 0.13
CA ASP A 315 -24.61 13.73 1.00
C ASP A 315 -25.15 12.94 2.20
N LEU A 316 -24.68 13.27 3.40
CA LEU A 316 -25.06 12.58 4.65
C LEU A 316 -26.50 12.85 5.09
N ARG A 317 -27.16 13.88 4.57
CA ARG A 317 -28.55 14.21 4.89
C ARG A 317 -29.53 13.44 4.01
N THR A 318 -29.21 13.31 2.73
CA THR A 318 -30.09 12.63 1.76
C THR A 318 -29.73 11.18 1.50
N ASP A 319 -28.54 10.75 1.93
CA ASP A 319 -28.04 9.38 1.73
C ASP A 319 -27.86 9.07 0.23
N THR A 320 -27.42 10.08 -0.54
CA THR A 320 -27.21 9.99 -1.98
C THR A 320 -25.76 10.31 -2.35
N ALA A 321 -25.29 9.76 -3.48
CA ALA A 321 -23.93 9.96 -3.98
C ALA A 321 -23.95 10.59 -5.37
N GLU A 322 -23.20 11.67 -5.54
CA GLU A 322 -22.90 12.28 -6.84
C GLU A 322 -21.52 11.81 -7.32
N VAL A 323 -21.38 11.50 -8.61
CA VAL A 323 -20.08 11.21 -9.22
C VAL A 323 -19.38 12.52 -9.55
N LEU A 324 -18.28 12.83 -8.86
CA LEU A 324 -17.47 14.02 -9.13
C LEU A 324 -16.43 13.78 -10.22
N LEU A 325 -15.72 12.65 -10.11
CA LEU A 325 -14.77 12.22 -11.12
C LEU A 325 -15.19 10.83 -11.59
N PRO A 326 -15.65 10.69 -12.84
CA PRO A 326 -16.03 9.39 -13.37
C PRO A 326 -14.79 8.49 -13.51
N ALA A 327 -15.03 7.18 -13.52
CA ALA A 327 -14.01 6.21 -13.84
C ALA A 327 -13.47 6.41 -15.27
N GLU A 328 -12.15 6.52 -15.42
CA GLU A 328 -11.49 6.76 -16.70
C GLU A 328 -11.05 5.45 -17.36
N TYR A 329 -11.52 5.20 -18.58
CA TYR A 329 -11.25 3.98 -19.36
C TYR A 329 -10.46 4.23 -20.65
N GLY A 330 -10.14 5.49 -20.98
CA GLY A 330 -9.53 5.85 -22.25
C GLY A 330 -10.37 5.34 -23.43
N ALA A 331 -9.76 4.57 -24.32
CA ALA A 331 -10.43 3.98 -25.49
C ALA A 331 -10.97 2.55 -25.25
N ILE A 332 -10.85 2.01 -24.03
CA ILE A 332 -11.29 0.64 -23.72
C ILE A 332 -12.77 0.67 -23.35
N ASP A 333 -13.56 -0.22 -23.96
CA ASP A 333 -14.94 -0.44 -23.55
C ASP A 333 -14.97 -1.06 -22.14
N PRO A 334 -15.57 -0.41 -21.13
CA PRO A 334 -15.66 -0.97 -19.78
C PRO A 334 -16.44 -2.29 -19.73
N GLY A 335 -17.28 -2.56 -20.72
CA GLY A 335 -18.03 -3.81 -20.86
C GLY A 335 -17.16 -5.06 -21.00
N VAL A 336 -15.84 -4.94 -21.27
CA VAL A 336 -14.95 -6.09 -21.41
C VAL A 336 -14.48 -6.68 -20.07
N PHE A 337 -14.53 -5.89 -18.98
CA PHE A 337 -14.04 -6.31 -17.68
C PHE A 337 -15.00 -7.30 -17.00
N VAL A 338 -14.46 -8.13 -16.11
CA VAL A 338 -15.22 -9.18 -15.41
C VAL A 338 -15.24 -8.97 -13.92
N GLU A 339 -16.34 -9.35 -13.28
CA GLU A 339 -16.40 -9.39 -11.82
C GLU A 339 -15.62 -10.59 -11.29
N ALA A 340 -15.00 -10.42 -10.12
CA ALA A 340 -14.30 -11.50 -9.44
C ALA A 340 -15.26 -12.34 -8.60
N GLU A 341 -15.02 -13.65 -8.58
CA GLU A 341 -15.62 -14.54 -7.60
C GLU A 341 -14.75 -14.57 -6.34
N TYR A 342 -15.35 -14.34 -5.17
CA TYR A 342 -14.66 -14.55 -3.90
C TYR A 342 -14.73 -16.04 -3.55
N VAL A 343 -13.59 -16.72 -3.60
CA VAL A 343 -13.48 -18.16 -3.38
C VAL A 343 -12.59 -18.45 -2.18
N ARG A 344 -12.69 -19.68 -1.66
CA ARG A 344 -11.81 -20.21 -0.63
C ARG A 344 -11.36 -21.59 -1.06
N TYR A 345 -10.06 -21.88 -0.96
CA TYR A 345 -9.50 -23.19 -1.30
C TYR A 345 -8.68 -23.77 -0.14
N PRO A 346 -8.67 -25.10 0.04
CA PRO A 346 -7.94 -25.73 1.13
C PRO A 346 -6.43 -25.67 0.90
N THR A 347 -5.66 -25.49 1.98
CA THR A 347 -4.19 -25.63 2.00
C THR A 347 -3.77 -26.89 2.77
N THR A 348 -2.47 -27.16 2.85
CA THR A 348 -1.85 -28.38 3.37
C THR A 348 -2.25 -28.76 4.80
N ASP A 349 -2.63 -27.79 5.63
CA ASP A 349 -3.01 -27.96 7.03
C ASP A 349 -4.53 -27.89 7.28
N GLY A 350 -5.34 -27.90 6.21
CA GLY A 350 -6.81 -27.87 6.28
C GLY A 350 -7.43 -26.48 6.46
N LEU A 351 -6.61 -25.43 6.63
CA LEU A 351 -7.10 -24.06 6.54
C LEU A 351 -7.54 -23.73 5.12
N HIS A 352 -8.36 -22.68 4.98
CA HIS A 352 -8.89 -22.24 3.70
C HIS A 352 -8.38 -20.85 3.35
N VAL A 353 -7.65 -20.75 2.25
CA VAL A 353 -7.06 -19.50 1.75
C VAL A 353 -8.14 -18.70 1.02
N PRO A 354 -8.46 -17.47 1.46
CA PRO A 354 -9.37 -16.60 0.72
C PRO A 354 -8.70 -16.06 -0.54
N ALA A 355 -9.46 -15.95 -1.63
CA ALA A 355 -8.93 -15.51 -2.92
C ALA A 355 -9.99 -14.86 -3.80
N LEU A 356 -9.53 -14.07 -4.77
CA LEU A 356 -10.34 -13.60 -5.89
C LEU A 356 -10.03 -14.41 -7.13
N LEU A 357 -11.06 -14.99 -7.75
CA LEU A 357 -10.94 -15.78 -8.97
C LEU A 357 -11.61 -15.04 -10.13
N TYR A 358 -10.81 -14.79 -11.17
CA TYR A 358 -11.24 -14.14 -12.40
C TYR A 358 -11.22 -15.13 -13.55
N ARG A 359 -12.27 -15.11 -14.37
CA ARG A 359 -12.41 -15.97 -15.56
C ARG A 359 -12.64 -15.12 -16.80
N PRO A 360 -12.00 -15.47 -17.94
CA PRO A 360 -12.26 -14.79 -19.20
C PRO A 360 -13.73 -14.87 -19.61
N ARG A 361 -14.22 -13.81 -20.26
CA ARG A 361 -15.57 -13.82 -20.87
C ARG A 361 -15.60 -14.75 -22.08
N ASN A 362 -16.80 -15.24 -22.40
CA ASN A 362 -17.08 -15.97 -23.63
C ASN A 362 -16.17 -17.19 -23.85
N THR A 363 -15.71 -17.82 -22.77
CA THR A 363 -14.93 -19.06 -22.83
C THR A 363 -15.74 -20.14 -23.57
N PRO A 364 -15.24 -20.66 -24.70
CA PRO A 364 -15.96 -21.69 -25.45
C PRO A 364 -16.17 -22.94 -24.58
N PRO A 365 -17.33 -23.62 -24.69
CA PRO A 365 -17.54 -24.90 -24.00
C PRO A 365 -16.40 -25.88 -24.32
N GLY A 366 -15.81 -26.47 -23.27
CA GLY A 366 -14.69 -27.42 -23.40
C GLY A 366 -13.33 -26.78 -23.66
N ALA A 367 -13.22 -25.44 -23.69
CA ALA A 367 -11.93 -24.77 -23.77
C ALA A 367 -11.05 -25.15 -22.56
N ARG A 368 -9.77 -25.36 -22.83
CA ARG A 368 -8.73 -25.51 -21.82
C ARG A 368 -7.89 -24.25 -21.86
N LEU A 369 -7.86 -23.50 -20.77
CA LEU A 369 -7.26 -22.18 -20.66
C LEU A 369 -5.99 -22.24 -19.82
N PRO A 370 -4.97 -21.42 -20.15
CA PRO A 370 -3.85 -21.20 -19.24
C PRO A 370 -4.33 -20.47 -17.98
N ALA A 371 -3.67 -20.71 -16.85
CA ALA A 371 -4.04 -20.08 -15.59
C ALA A 371 -2.83 -19.55 -14.82
N LEU A 372 -3.05 -18.48 -14.05
CA LEU A 372 -2.02 -17.78 -13.31
C LEU A 372 -2.40 -17.64 -11.84
N VAL A 373 -1.44 -17.89 -10.95
CA VAL A 373 -1.51 -17.41 -9.56
C VAL A 373 -0.84 -16.04 -9.49
N HIS A 374 -1.63 -15.00 -9.25
CA HIS A 374 -1.17 -13.61 -9.08
C HIS A 374 -0.95 -13.35 -7.59
N VAL A 375 0.29 -13.23 -7.16
CA VAL A 375 0.65 -13.02 -5.75
C VAL A 375 0.87 -11.53 -5.48
N HIS A 376 0.23 -10.98 -4.46
CA HIS A 376 0.35 -9.56 -4.13
C HIS A 376 1.67 -9.22 -3.43
N GLY A 377 2.05 -7.93 -3.48
CA GLY A 377 3.14 -7.37 -2.68
C GLY A 377 2.78 -7.19 -1.20
N GLY A 378 3.75 -6.87 -0.35
CA GLY A 378 3.54 -6.76 1.09
C GLY A 378 4.73 -7.30 1.88
N PRO A 379 4.55 -8.32 2.75
CA PRO A 379 3.42 -9.26 2.80
C PRO A 379 2.13 -8.78 3.47
N THR A 380 2.19 -7.77 4.34
CA THR A 380 1.02 -7.31 5.11
C THR A 380 0.09 -6.44 4.25
N TRP A 381 -0.59 -7.07 3.31
CA TRP A 381 -1.57 -6.47 2.39
C TRP A 381 -2.57 -7.55 1.92
N GLN A 382 -3.52 -7.21 1.05
CA GLN A 382 -4.43 -8.19 0.44
C GLN A 382 -5.00 -7.66 -0.87
N PHE A 383 -5.42 -8.56 -1.76
CA PHE A 383 -6.32 -8.22 -2.85
C PHE A 383 -7.70 -7.84 -2.30
N PHE A 384 -8.22 -6.72 -2.79
CA PHE A 384 -9.57 -6.25 -2.52
C PHE A 384 -10.48 -6.52 -3.71
N ARG A 385 -11.79 -6.51 -3.51
CA ARG A 385 -12.81 -6.61 -4.58
C ARG A 385 -12.95 -5.31 -5.39
N ASN A 386 -11.84 -4.60 -5.55
CA ASN A 386 -11.70 -3.41 -6.40
C ASN A 386 -11.05 -3.80 -7.72
N PHE A 387 -10.93 -2.82 -8.62
CA PHE A 387 -10.38 -3.02 -9.94
C PHE A 387 -8.86 -3.20 -9.88
N ASP A 388 -8.39 -4.42 -10.13
CA ASP A 388 -6.97 -4.71 -10.33
C ASP A 388 -6.65 -4.72 -11.83
N GLU A 389 -5.92 -3.69 -12.29
CA GLU A 389 -5.65 -3.49 -13.72
C GLU A 389 -4.81 -4.61 -14.33
N VAL A 390 -3.84 -5.15 -13.59
CA VAL A 390 -2.96 -6.23 -14.08
C VAL A 390 -3.77 -7.51 -14.27
N THR A 391 -4.62 -7.84 -13.31
CA THR A 391 -5.50 -9.01 -13.36
C THR A 391 -6.51 -8.88 -14.50
N GLN A 392 -7.18 -7.74 -14.64
CA GLN A 392 -8.11 -7.51 -15.76
C GLN A 392 -7.40 -7.58 -17.12
N PHE A 393 -6.19 -7.06 -17.22
CA PHE A 393 -5.37 -7.18 -18.43
C PHE A 393 -5.11 -8.65 -18.78
N LEU A 394 -4.67 -9.47 -17.82
CA LEU A 394 -4.42 -10.89 -18.06
C LEU A 394 -5.70 -11.65 -18.40
N VAL A 395 -6.80 -11.38 -17.71
CA VAL A 395 -8.08 -12.02 -18.00
C VAL A 395 -8.57 -11.68 -19.40
N SER A 396 -8.37 -10.44 -19.86
CA SER A 396 -8.68 -10.02 -21.23
C SER A 396 -7.83 -10.73 -22.30
N ARG A 397 -6.69 -11.31 -21.91
CA ARG A 397 -5.79 -12.11 -22.76
C ARG A 397 -6.11 -13.62 -22.71
N GLY A 398 -7.16 -14.03 -22.00
CA GLY A 398 -7.62 -15.42 -21.97
C GLY A 398 -7.05 -16.27 -20.83
N TYR A 399 -6.43 -15.66 -19.83
CA TYR A 399 -5.93 -16.36 -18.64
C TYR A 399 -7.01 -16.44 -17.55
N VAL A 400 -7.15 -17.61 -16.92
CA VAL A 400 -7.83 -17.70 -15.61
C VAL A 400 -6.86 -17.20 -14.55
N VAL A 401 -7.27 -16.27 -13.68
CA VAL A 401 -6.36 -15.66 -12.70
C VAL A 401 -6.90 -15.84 -11.29
N LEU A 402 -6.10 -16.46 -10.42
CA LEU A 402 -6.36 -16.58 -9.00
C LEU A 402 -5.46 -15.60 -8.25
N CYS A 403 -6.08 -14.73 -7.45
CA CYS A 403 -5.41 -13.73 -6.63
C CYS A 403 -5.60 -14.11 -5.14
N PRO A 404 -4.73 -14.97 -4.58
CA PRO A 404 -4.87 -15.43 -3.19
C PRO A 404 -4.41 -14.39 -2.18
N ASN A 405 -5.13 -14.32 -1.06
CA ASN A 405 -4.74 -13.63 0.16
C ASN A 405 -4.11 -14.67 1.11
N VAL A 406 -2.87 -15.05 0.79
CA VAL A 406 -2.07 -16.06 1.49
C VAL A 406 -1.85 -15.71 2.97
N ARG A 407 -1.38 -16.66 3.79
CA ARG A 407 -0.95 -16.33 5.16
C ARG A 407 0.10 -15.21 5.14
N GLY A 408 -0.05 -14.22 6.02
CA GLY A 408 0.63 -12.92 5.90
C GLY A 408 -0.30 -11.77 5.50
N SER A 409 -1.39 -12.06 4.77
CA SER A 409 -2.32 -11.05 4.29
C SER A 409 -3.19 -10.44 5.40
N THR A 410 -3.72 -9.24 5.17
CA THR A 410 -4.69 -8.58 6.06
C THR A 410 -6.13 -9.07 5.83
N GLY A 411 -7.08 -8.65 6.66
CA GLY A 411 -8.52 -8.92 6.47
C GLY A 411 -9.03 -10.30 6.91
N SER A 412 -8.15 -11.19 7.36
CA SER A 412 -8.52 -12.51 7.93
C SER A 412 -8.10 -12.65 9.40
N GLY A 413 -7.93 -11.52 10.09
CA GLY A 413 -7.51 -11.44 11.49
C GLY A 413 -5.99 -11.53 11.69
N VAL A 414 -5.56 -11.15 12.90
CA VAL A 414 -4.15 -11.07 13.32
C VAL A 414 -3.46 -12.42 13.22
N ALA A 415 -4.12 -13.52 13.58
CA ALA A 415 -3.52 -14.85 13.49
C ALA A 415 -3.17 -15.26 12.05
N TRP A 416 -3.99 -14.87 11.05
CA TRP A 416 -3.70 -15.12 9.64
C TRP A 416 -2.57 -14.21 9.12
N ARG A 417 -2.61 -12.94 9.51
CA ARG A 417 -1.59 -11.94 9.17
C ARG A 417 -0.22 -12.30 9.74
N ASP A 418 -0.17 -12.72 11.00
CA ASP A 418 1.08 -12.97 11.71
C ASP A 418 1.62 -14.40 11.46
N ALA A 419 0.88 -15.24 10.73
CA ALA A 419 1.28 -16.60 10.40
C ALA A 419 2.54 -16.70 9.51
N ASN A 420 3.01 -15.58 8.93
CA ASN A 420 4.27 -15.53 8.19
C ASN A 420 5.41 -14.84 8.97
N LEU A 421 5.20 -14.45 10.24
CA LEU A 421 6.29 -14.01 11.10
C LEU A 421 7.25 -15.18 11.34
N ARG A 422 8.52 -14.95 11.02
CA ARG A 422 9.61 -15.94 10.97
C ARG A 422 9.35 -17.11 10.00
N ASP A 423 8.47 -16.93 9.02
CA ASP A 423 8.10 -17.99 8.08
C ASP A 423 7.79 -17.48 6.66
N TRP A 424 8.52 -16.49 6.16
CA TRP A 424 8.42 -16.14 4.74
C TRP A 424 8.89 -17.30 3.87
N GLY A 425 8.14 -17.58 2.80
CA GLY A 425 8.47 -18.68 1.91
C GLY A 425 8.21 -20.07 2.51
N GLY A 426 7.42 -20.13 3.59
CA GLY A 426 6.93 -21.34 4.24
C GLY A 426 5.45 -21.52 3.97
N ARG A 427 4.62 -21.24 4.96
CA ARG A 427 3.15 -21.39 4.92
C ARG A 427 2.46 -20.56 3.83
N ASP A 428 2.91 -19.32 3.66
CA ASP A 428 2.51 -18.44 2.56
C ASP A 428 2.80 -19.05 1.18
N LEU A 429 3.95 -19.72 1.02
CA LEU A 429 4.33 -20.39 -0.21
C LEU A 429 3.53 -21.68 -0.44
N GLU A 430 3.24 -22.43 0.63
CA GLU A 430 2.31 -23.57 0.56
C GLU A 430 0.93 -23.12 0.08
N ASP A 431 0.45 -21.96 0.52
CA ASP A 431 -0.83 -21.39 0.09
C ASP A 431 -0.81 -21.03 -1.41
N VAL A 432 0.32 -20.52 -1.93
CA VAL A 432 0.51 -20.29 -3.38
C VAL A 432 0.47 -21.61 -4.15
N ALA A 433 1.17 -22.64 -3.67
CA ALA A 433 1.19 -23.96 -4.30
C ALA A 433 -0.20 -24.62 -4.30
N ALA A 434 -0.92 -24.55 -3.17
CA ALA A 434 -2.29 -25.01 -3.05
C ALA A 434 -3.25 -24.24 -3.99
N GLY A 435 -3.02 -22.95 -4.23
CA GLY A 435 -3.78 -22.17 -5.20
C GLY A 435 -3.60 -22.67 -6.63
N ALA A 436 -2.38 -23.07 -7.01
CA ALA A 436 -2.11 -23.69 -8.30
C ALA A 436 -2.77 -25.08 -8.42
N GLU A 437 -2.78 -25.89 -7.36
CA GLU A 437 -3.51 -27.17 -7.33
C GLU A 437 -5.03 -26.96 -7.43
N TYR A 438 -5.57 -25.95 -6.74
CA TYR A 438 -6.97 -25.57 -6.86
C TYR A 438 -7.35 -25.19 -8.29
N LEU A 439 -6.51 -24.42 -8.98
CA LEU A 439 -6.72 -24.09 -10.39
C LEU A 439 -6.83 -25.33 -11.28
N LYS A 440 -6.07 -26.40 -11.02
CA LYS A 440 -6.16 -27.67 -11.79
C LYS A 440 -7.51 -28.37 -11.65
N THR A 441 -8.25 -28.09 -10.58
CA THR A 441 -9.58 -28.67 -10.34
C THR A 441 -10.67 -27.99 -11.18
N LEU A 442 -10.41 -26.80 -11.72
CA LEU A 442 -11.37 -26.07 -12.54
C LEU A 442 -11.44 -26.70 -13.94
N PRO A 443 -12.64 -27.05 -14.45
CA PRO A 443 -12.80 -27.79 -15.69
C PRO A 443 -12.26 -27.04 -16.93
N GLU A 444 -12.28 -25.72 -16.89
CA GLU A 444 -11.77 -24.84 -17.94
C GLU A 444 -10.25 -24.66 -17.92
N VAL A 445 -9.54 -25.11 -16.88
CA VAL A 445 -8.08 -24.91 -16.76
C VAL A 445 -7.30 -26.08 -17.38
N ASP A 446 -6.22 -25.74 -18.08
CA ASP A 446 -5.20 -26.68 -18.49
C ASP A 446 -4.12 -26.82 -17.40
N PRO A 447 -4.03 -27.96 -16.70
CA PRO A 447 -3.08 -28.15 -15.61
C PRO A 447 -1.61 -28.14 -16.07
N ALA A 448 -1.34 -28.28 -17.37
CA ALA A 448 0.01 -28.18 -17.92
C ALA A 448 0.43 -26.72 -18.21
N ARG A 449 -0.49 -25.76 -18.09
CA ARG A 449 -0.28 -24.35 -18.44
C ARG A 449 -0.58 -23.42 -17.28
N LEU A 450 0.09 -23.69 -16.17
CA LEU A 450 0.07 -22.86 -14.97
C LEU A 450 1.29 -21.94 -14.90
N GLY A 451 1.08 -20.71 -14.48
CA GLY A 451 2.13 -19.76 -14.16
C GLY A 451 1.95 -19.10 -12.80
N VAL A 452 3.02 -18.52 -12.29
CA VAL A 452 3.02 -17.68 -11.08
C VAL A 452 3.65 -16.32 -11.40
N PHE A 453 3.06 -15.25 -10.92
CA PHE A 453 3.66 -13.92 -11.06
C PHE A 453 3.28 -13.00 -9.91
N GLY A 454 4.10 -11.99 -9.66
CA GLY A 454 3.85 -11.00 -8.62
C GLY A 454 4.94 -9.95 -8.52
N GLY A 455 4.60 -8.83 -7.89
CA GLY A 455 5.51 -7.72 -7.62
C GLY A 455 6.00 -7.71 -6.17
N SER A 456 7.22 -7.23 -5.92
CA SER A 456 7.75 -7.04 -4.57
C SER A 456 7.77 -8.35 -3.78
N TYR A 457 7.07 -8.46 -2.65
CA TYR A 457 6.88 -9.74 -1.94
C TYR A 457 6.20 -10.83 -2.79
N GLY A 458 5.27 -10.46 -3.67
CA GLY A 458 4.72 -11.39 -4.66
C GLY A 458 5.79 -11.84 -5.67
N GLY A 459 6.77 -10.98 -5.96
CA GLY A 459 7.97 -11.31 -6.73
C GLY A 459 8.90 -12.26 -5.97
N TYR A 460 9.05 -12.08 -4.66
CA TYR A 460 9.76 -13.03 -3.79
C TYR A 460 9.15 -14.43 -3.84
N LEU A 461 7.83 -14.54 -3.67
CA LEU A 461 7.13 -15.82 -3.80
C LEU A 461 7.17 -16.36 -5.24
N SER A 462 7.19 -15.50 -6.26
CA SER A 462 7.35 -15.91 -7.66
C SER A 462 8.77 -16.43 -7.98
N TYR A 463 9.81 -15.92 -7.33
CA TYR A 463 11.15 -16.53 -7.40
C TYR A 463 11.17 -17.90 -6.70
N LEU A 464 10.55 -17.99 -5.53
CA LEU A 464 10.69 -19.15 -4.64
C LEU A 464 9.80 -20.35 -5.03
N ALA A 465 8.57 -20.09 -5.50
CA ALA A 465 7.60 -21.11 -5.89
C ALA A 465 8.14 -22.13 -6.91
N PRO A 466 8.70 -21.73 -8.06
CA PRO A 466 9.15 -22.67 -9.09
C PRO A 466 10.46 -23.40 -8.73
N VAL A 467 11.18 -22.98 -7.69
CA VAL A 467 12.38 -23.70 -7.23
C VAL A 467 12.07 -24.66 -6.07
N LYS A 468 11.06 -24.36 -5.25
CA LYS A 468 10.57 -25.25 -4.18
C LYS A 468 9.56 -26.28 -4.67
N TYR A 469 8.73 -25.90 -5.65
CA TYR A 469 7.72 -26.75 -6.31
C TYR A 469 7.97 -26.83 -7.83
N PRO A 470 9.09 -27.45 -8.26
CA PRO A 470 9.59 -27.34 -9.63
C PRO A 470 8.69 -27.98 -10.71
N GLU A 471 7.78 -28.87 -10.35
CA GLU A 471 6.85 -29.49 -11.31
C GLU A 471 5.54 -28.71 -11.49
N LEU A 472 5.28 -27.70 -10.65
CA LEU A 472 3.95 -27.10 -10.53
C LEU A 472 3.69 -26.01 -11.58
N PHE A 473 4.72 -25.26 -11.93
CA PHE A 473 4.61 -24.08 -12.79
C PHE A 473 5.39 -24.27 -14.08
N ARG A 474 4.77 -23.92 -15.19
CA ARG A 474 5.41 -23.86 -16.52
C ARG A 474 6.19 -22.57 -16.70
N VAL A 475 5.68 -21.47 -16.14
CA VAL A 475 6.32 -20.15 -16.19
C VAL A 475 6.33 -19.47 -14.83
N SER A 476 7.31 -18.59 -14.60
CA SER A 476 7.33 -17.69 -13.45
C SER A 476 7.77 -16.28 -13.85
N VAL A 477 7.10 -15.25 -13.31
CA VAL A 477 7.42 -13.84 -13.58
C VAL A 477 7.57 -13.05 -12.28
N PRO A 478 8.75 -13.06 -11.65
CA PRO A 478 9.04 -12.17 -10.53
C PRO A 478 9.32 -10.73 -11.02
N ILE A 479 8.62 -9.76 -10.43
CA ILE A 479 8.78 -8.33 -10.73
C ILE A 479 9.28 -7.62 -9.48
N VAL A 480 10.39 -6.87 -9.58
CA VAL A 480 11.00 -6.11 -8.45
C VAL A 480 11.07 -6.94 -7.15
N GLY A 481 11.38 -8.23 -7.27
CA GLY A 481 11.26 -9.22 -6.21
C GLY A 481 12.57 -9.51 -5.48
N ILE A 482 12.48 -10.26 -4.38
CA ILE A 482 13.62 -10.70 -3.58
C ILE A 482 14.00 -12.13 -3.99
N SER A 483 15.28 -12.39 -4.26
CA SER A 483 15.82 -13.73 -4.55
C SER A 483 16.80 -14.22 -3.47
N ASP A 484 17.42 -13.32 -2.72
CA ASP A 484 18.42 -13.57 -1.69
C ASP A 484 18.22 -12.60 -0.51
N LEU A 485 17.78 -13.15 0.62
CA LEU A 485 17.51 -12.41 1.85
C LEU A 485 18.79 -11.84 2.48
N HIS A 486 19.93 -12.53 2.41
CA HIS A 486 21.19 -12.02 2.97
C HIS A 486 21.68 -10.82 2.15
N ALA A 487 21.66 -10.93 0.82
CA ALA A 487 22.01 -9.81 -0.06
C ALA A 487 21.07 -8.62 0.15
N LEU A 488 19.77 -8.88 0.34
CA LEU A 488 18.77 -7.86 0.65
C LEU A 488 19.11 -7.13 1.95
N HIS A 489 19.37 -7.87 3.03
CA HIS A 489 19.68 -7.27 4.33
C HIS A 489 20.99 -6.50 4.31
N ALA A 490 22.03 -6.99 3.63
CA ALA A 490 23.29 -6.28 3.49
C ALA A 490 23.11 -4.92 2.79
N ALA A 491 22.35 -4.90 1.68
CA ALA A 491 22.07 -3.66 0.95
C ALA A 491 21.20 -2.69 1.77
N ASN A 492 20.09 -3.18 2.35
CA ASN A 492 19.19 -2.34 3.12
C ASN A 492 19.82 -1.81 4.41
N SER A 493 20.71 -2.57 5.07
CA SER A 493 21.40 -2.08 6.27
C SER A 493 22.31 -0.88 5.96
N ARG A 494 22.82 -0.79 4.73
CA ARG A 494 23.61 0.33 4.25
C ARG A 494 22.73 1.49 3.77
N ASP A 495 21.69 1.19 3.00
CA ASP A 495 21.00 2.19 2.19
C ASP A 495 19.63 2.60 2.80
N MET A 496 18.89 1.68 3.42
CA MET A 496 17.57 1.92 4.05
C MET A 496 17.45 1.19 5.40
N PRO A 497 18.14 1.66 6.47
CA PRO A 497 18.25 0.92 7.73
C PRO A 497 16.90 0.58 8.38
N GLN A 498 15.87 1.41 8.20
CA GLN A 498 14.51 1.14 8.68
C GLN A 498 13.86 -0.06 7.99
N LEU A 499 14.15 -0.28 6.70
CA LEU A 499 13.66 -1.44 5.97
C LEU A 499 14.42 -2.72 6.37
N ALA A 500 15.72 -2.61 6.65
CA ALA A 500 16.48 -3.71 7.24
C ALA A 500 15.91 -4.14 8.60
N GLN A 501 15.46 -3.20 9.43
CA GLN A 501 14.78 -3.49 10.69
C GLN A 501 13.45 -4.22 10.47
N TYR A 502 12.65 -3.78 9.50
CA TYR A 502 11.42 -4.46 9.11
C TYR A 502 11.67 -5.91 8.68
N PHE A 503 12.67 -6.18 7.84
CA PHE A 503 12.96 -7.56 7.45
C PHE A 503 13.41 -8.43 8.62
N ARG A 504 14.13 -7.86 9.60
CA ARG A 504 14.48 -8.58 10.84
C ARG A 504 13.26 -8.88 11.70
N SER A 505 12.25 -7.99 11.76
CA SER A 505 11.01 -8.29 12.47
C SER A 505 10.23 -9.44 11.85
N MET A 506 10.34 -9.60 10.53
CA MET A 506 9.69 -10.66 9.79
C MET A 506 10.47 -11.97 9.74
N MET A 507 11.80 -11.96 9.76
CA MET A 507 12.63 -13.15 9.50
C MET A 507 13.65 -13.50 10.60
N GLY A 508 13.70 -12.74 11.69
CA GLY A 508 14.69 -12.95 12.76
C GLY A 508 16.06 -12.35 12.44
N ASP A 509 17.09 -12.83 13.11
CA ASP A 509 18.46 -12.32 12.98
C ASP A 509 19.19 -13.05 11.84
N PRO A 510 19.76 -12.34 10.85
CA PRO A 510 20.37 -12.96 9.67
C PRO A 510 21.62 -13.79 9.98
N VAL A 511 22.26 -13.62 11.15
CA VAL A 511 23.43 -14.41 11.54
C VAL A 511 22.99 -15.62 12.36
N GLN A 512 22.10 -15.43 13.33
CA GLN A 512 21.63 -16.52 14.19
C GLN A 512 20.69 -17.47 13.45
N ASP A 513 19.82 -16.92 12.59
CA ASP A 513 18.83 -17.65 11.79
C ASP A 513 19.33 -17.87 10.34
N ALA A 514 20.65 -17.91 10.12
CA ALA A 514 21.25 -17.95 8.78
C ALA A 514 20.77 -19.14 7.92
N GLU A 515 20.46 -20.28 8.53
CA GLU A 515 19.92 -21.43 7.79
C GLU A 515 18.50 -21.19 7.28
N LEU A 516 17.65 -20.56 8.10
CA LEU A 516 16.32 -20.13 7.69
C LEU A 516 16.43 -19.16 6.52
N TRP A 517 17.25 -18.11 6.65
CA TRP A 517 17.45 -17.10 5.61
C TRP A 517 17.96 -17.71 4.30
N ARG A 518 18.90 -18.66 4.38
CA ARG A 518 19.40 -19.42 3.22
C ARG A 518 18.33 -20.30 2.59
N ASP A 519 17.55 -21.03 3.39
CA ASP A 519 16.50 -21.91 2.89
C ASP A 519 15.38 -21.12 2.20
N ARG A 520 15.04 -19.95 2.76
CA ARG A 520 14.03 -19.02 2.27
C ARG A 520 14.53 -18.08 1.16
N SER A 521 15.75 -18.27 0.67
CA SER A 521 16.30 -17.55 -0.49
C SER A 521 16.22 -18.42 -1.75
N ALA A 522 15.50 -17.97 -2.77
CA ALA A 522 15.34 -18.70 -4.03
C ALA A 522 16.69 -18.95 -4.72
N LEU A 523 17.65 -18.02 -4.58
CA LEU A 523 19.00 -18.13 -5.14
C LEU A 523 19.69 -19.45 -4.76
N THR A 524 19.55 -19.89 -3.50
CA THR A 524 20.12 -21.16 -3.01
C THR A 524 19.61 -22.37 -3.77
N HIS A 525 18.41 -22.28 -4.33
CA HIS A 525 17.69 -23.39 -4.98
C HIS A 525 17.63 -23.24 -6.51
N ALA A 526 18.36 -22.29 -7.11
CA ALA A 526 18.29 -21.98 -8.54
C ALA A 526 18.50 -23.20 -9.46
N ALA A 527 19.32 -24.17 -9.04
CA ALA A 527 19.54 -25.43 -9.76
C ALA A 527 18.26 -26.26 -9.97
N ARG A 528 17.24 -26.09 -9.11
CA ARG A 528 15.97 -26.81 -9.17
C ARG A 528 14.98 -26.22 -10.16
N LEU A 529 15.24 -25.01 -10.69
CA LEU A 529 14.30 -24.32 -11.58
C LEU A 529 13.99 -25.18 -12.83
N LYS A 530 12.72 -25.49 -13.07
CA LYS A 530 12.27 -26.12 -14.32
C LYS A 530 11.38 -25.21 -15.16
N ALA A 531 10.61 -24.35 -14.50
CA ALA A 531 9.83 -23.31 -15.14
C ALA A 531 10.73 -22.39 -15.98
N HIS A 532 10.21 -21.91 -17.10
CA HIS A 532 10.85 -20.79 -17.78
C HIS A 532 10.58 -19.53 -16.94
N MET A 533 11.60 -18.71 -16.65
CA MET A 533 11.46 -17.54 -15.76
C MET A 533 11.71 -16.24 -16.50
N PHE A 534 10.89 -15.20 -16.26
CA PHE A 534 11.12 -13.85 -16.77
C PHE A 534 11.22 -12.83 -15.63
N MET A 535 12.41 -12.28 -15.45
CA MET A 535 12.70 -11.33 -14.37
C MET A 535 12.61 -9.89 -14.91
N MET A 536 11.76 -9.07 -14.28
CA MET A 536 11.62 -7.64 -14.61
C MET A 536 11.98 -6.79 -13.39
N HIS A 537 12.93 -5.85 -13.54
CA HIS A 537 13.45 -5.10 -12.39
C HIS A 537 13.85 -3.66 -12.74
N GLY A 538 13.49 -2.70 -11.88
CA GLY A 538 13.97 -1.31 -11.99
C GLY A 538 15.39 -1.16 -11.42
N ALA A 539 16.27 -0.45 -12.13
CA ALA A 539 17.67 -0.32 -11.75
C ALA A 539 17.87 0.51 -10.47
N ASN A 540 16.94 1.42 -10.17
CA ASN A 540 17.04 2.36 -9.06
C ASN A 540 16.24 1.91 -7.82
N ASP A 541 15.71 0.69 -7.81
CA ASP A 541 14.87 0.17 -6.72
C ASP A 541 15.64 0.16 -5.38
N PRO A 542 15.25 0.98 -4.39
CA PRO A 542 15.96 1.04 -3.13
C PRO A 542 15.43 0.00 -2.12
N ARG A 543 14.22 -0.56 -2.36
CA ARG A 543 13.55 -1.49 -1.44
C ARG A 543 14.04 -2.92 -1.67
N CYS A 544 14.02 -3.33 -2.93
CA CYS A 544 14.50 -4.61 -3.42
C CYS A 544 15.59 -4.33 -4.47
N PRO A 545 16.85 -4.07 -4.07
CA PRO A 545 17.88 -3.64 -5.00
C PRO A 545 18.05 -4.56 -6.20
N VAL A 546 18.31 -3.99 -7.39
CA VAL A 546 18.44 -4.73 -8.66
C VAL A 546 19.43 -5.89 -8.62
N GLY A 547 20.37 -5.88 -7.66
CA GLY A 547 21.24 -7.00 -7.33
C GLY A 547 20.49 -8.33 -7.07
N GLN A 548 19.23 -8.29 -6.65
CA GLN A 548 18.37 -9.47 -6.49
C GLN A 548 18.16 -10.20 -7.83
N ALA A 549 17.70 -9.49 -8.87
CA ALA A 549 17.52 -10.08 -10.19
C ALA A 549 18.84 -10.41 -10.88
N ARG A 550 19.84 -9.50 -10.81
CA ARG A 550 21.18 -9.76 -11.38
C ARG A 550 21.83 -11.00 -10.77
N GLY A 551 21.76 -11.14 -9.45
CA GLY A 551 22.32 -12.30 -8.74
C GLY A 551 21.67 -13.62 -9.15
N PHE A 552 20.34 -13.65 -9.29
CA PHE A 552 19.64 -14.85 -9.74
C PHE A 552 19.95 -15.19 -11.20
N ARG A 553 19.96 -14.18 -12.09
CA ARG A 553 20.40 -14.33 -13.49
C ARG A 553 21.80 -14.95 -13.56
N ASP A 554 22.76 -14.38 -12.84
CA ASP A 554 24.15 -14.83 -12.87
C ASP A 554 24.28 -16.27 -12.34
N ALA A 555 23.48 -16.66 -11.34
CA ALA A 555 23.41 -18.05 -10.88
C ALA A 555 22.86 -19.00 -11.95
N LEU A 556 21.82 -18.62 -12.71
CA LEU A 556 21.31 -19.42 -13.82
C LEU A 556 22.35 -19.59 -14.93
N VAL A 557 23.07 -18.52 -15.28
CA VAL A 557 24.17 -18.56 -16.27
C VAL A 557 25.29 -19.49 -15.79
N ALA A 558 25.68 -19.40 -14.51
CA ALA A 558 26.70 -20.28 -13.93
C ALA A 558 26.29 -21.77 -13.93
N LEU A 559 24.98 -22.05 -13.89
CA LEU A 559 24.41 -23.39 -14.05
C LEU A 559 24.29 -23.84 -15.52
N GLY A 560 24.78 -23.04 -16.47
CA GLY A 560 24.78 -23.35 -17.90
C GLY A 560 23.48 -23.00 -18.63
N ARG A 561 22.56 -22.26 -17.99
CA ARG A 561 21.32 -21.80 -18.63
C ARG A 561 21.56 -20.60 -19.53
N ARG A 562 20.82 -20.51 -20.62
CA ARG A 562 20.94 -19.45 -21.63
C ARG A 562 19.77 -18.46 -21.54
N GLU A 563 20.11 -17.17 -21.44
CA GLU A 563 19.14 -16.10 -21.55
C GLU A 563 18.49 -16.09 -22.94
N GLY A 564 17.18 -15.86 -23.01
CA GLY A 564 16.34 -15.99 -24.21
C GLY A 564 15.81 -17.40 -24.46
N GLU A 565 16.47 -18.44 -23.94
CA GLU A 565 16.07 -19.83 -24.14
C GLU A 565 15.46 -20.46 -22.87
N ASP A 566 16.19 -20.38 -21.75
CA ASP A 566 15.83 -20.98 -20.47
C ASP A 566 15.20 -19.96 -19.49
N PHE A 567 15.57 -18.69 -19.62
CA PHE A 567 15.03 -17.57 -18.85
C PHE A 567 15.14 -16.27 -19.65
N GLU A 568 14.41 -15.23 -19.24
CA GLU A 568 14.47 -13.88 -19.80
C GLU A 568 14.73 -12.85 -18.68
N TYR A 569 15.40 -11.74 -19.00
CA TYR A 569 15.70 -10.66 -18.07
C TYR A 569 15.44 -9.29 -18.72
N ALA A 570 14.77 -8.41 -18.00
CA ALA A 570 14.58 -7.02 -18.39
C ALA A 570 14.90 -6.09 -17.21
N GLU A 571 15.85 -5.19 -17.44
CA GLU A 571 16.25 -4.15 -16.49
C GLU A 571 15.81 -2.78 -17.01
N PHE A 572 15.16 -2.00 -16.15
CA PHE A 572 14.66 -0.67 -16.49
C PHE A 572 15.51 0.40 -15.81
N GLY A 573 16.42 1.03 -16.56
CA GLY A 573 17.36 2.05 -16.04
C GLY A 573 16.68 3.33 -15.52
N ASP A 574 15.43 3.56 -15.91
CA ASP A 574 14.63 4.74 -15.59
C ASP A 574 13.56 4.49 -14.52
N GLU A 575 13.58 3.32 -13.86
CA GLU A 575 12.57 2.92 -12.87
C GLU A 575 13.19 2.46 -11.54
N GLY A 576 12.46 2.69 -10.45
CA GLY A 576 12.76 2.20 -9.10
C GLY A 576 11.96 0.94 -8.76
N HIS A 577 11.24 0.95 -7.63
CA HIS A 577 10.37 -0.16 -7.20
C HIS A 577 9.04 -0.27 -7.99
N GLY A 578 9.10 -0.05 -9.30
CA GLY A 578 7.98 0.04 -10.23
C GLY A 578 7.85 1.41 -10.89
N SER A 579 7.00 1.49 -11.91
CA SER A 579 6.68 2.72 -12.62
C SER A 579 5.20 3.04 -12.53
N ALA A 580 4.91 4.31 -12.25
CA ALA A 580 3.57 4.84 -12.18
C ALA A 580 3.17 5.62 -13.46
N ASP A 581 4.14 5.86 -14.35
CA ASP A 581 3.95 6.52 -15.63
C ASP A 581 3.30 5.56 -16.65
N VAL A 582 2.45 6.10 -17.52
CA VAL A 582 1.63 5.30 -18.46
C VAL A 582 2.52 4.53 -19.45
N ALA A 583 3.62 5.14 -19.90
CA ALA A 583 4.55 4.53 -20.85
C ALA A 583 5.32 3.34 -20.25
N GLY A 584 5.87 3.50 -19.04
CA GLY A 584 6.59 2.43 -18.33
C GLY A 584 5.68 1.24 -18.04
N ARG A 585 4.48 1.50 -17.51
CA ARG A 585 3.46 0.46 -17.30
C ARG A 585 3.06 -0.24 -18.59
N THR A 586 2.88 0.50 -19.69
CA THR A 586 2.56 -0.08 -21.00
C THR A 586 3.70 -0.95 -21.53
N ARG A 587 4.97 -0.56 -21.32
CA ARG A 587 6.15 -1.36 -21.66
C ARG A 587 6.14 -2.69 -20.92
N SER A 588 5.94 -2.68 -19.60
CA SER A 588 5.90 -3.90 -18.78
C SER A 588 4.73 -4.82 -19.17
N TYR A 589 3.55 -4.27 -19.46
CA TYR A 589 2.40 -5.08 -19.93
C TYR A 589 2.65 -5.73 -21.29
N ARG A 590 3.33 -5.04 -22.21
CA ARG A 590 3.69 -5.61 -23.52
C ARG A 590 4.68 -6.76 -23.36
N LEU A 591 5.74 -6.56 -22.58
CA LEU A 591 6.73 -7.60 -22.30
C LEU A 591 6.09 -8.81 -21.62
N LEU A 592 5.24 -8.58 -20.62
CA LEU A 592 4.51 -9.65 -19.92
C LEU A 592 3.60 -10.43 -20.87
N ALA A 593 2.77 -9.76 -21.67
CA ALA A 593 1.86 -10.44 -22.59
C ALA A 593 2.58 -11.22 -23.67
N ASP A 594 3.62 -10.62 -24.28
CA ASP A 594 4.45 -11.26 -25.30
C ASP A 594 5.16 -12.52 -24.74
N TYR A 595 5.72 -12.41 -23.53
CA TYR A 595 6.31 -13.55 -22.82
C TYR A 595 5.29 -14.66 -22.55
N LEU A 596 4.14 -14.33 -21.97
CA LEU A 596 3.14 -15.33 -21.59
C LEU A 596 2.54 -16.00 -22.83
N GLU A 597 2.29 -15.27 -23.92
CA GLU A 597 1.76 -15.81 -25.18
C GLU A 597 2.72 -16.81 -25.84
N ARG A 598 4.03 -16.61 -25.72
CA ARG A 598 5.02 -17.59 -26.23
C ARG A 598 5.13 -18.84 -25.37
N ARG A 599 4.85 -18.73 -24.06
CA ARG A 599 5.25 -19.75 -23.07
C ARG A 599 4.07 -20.50 -22.45
N LEU A 600 2.84 -19.99 -22.51
CA LEU A 600 1.57 -20.61 -22.07
C LEU A 600 0.55 -20.59 -23.20
#